data_AF-A0A9R0W998-F1
#
_entry.id   AF-A0A9R0W998-F1
#
_cell.length_a   1.000
_cell.length_b   1.000
_cell.length_c   1.000
_cell.angle_alpha   90.00
_cell.angle_beta   90.00
_cell.angle_gamma   90.00
#
_symmetry.space_group_name_H-M   'P 1'
#
loop_
_entity.id
_entity.type
_entity.pdbx_description
1 polymer ?
#
loop_
_entity_poly.entity_id
_entity_poly.type
_entity_poly.pdbx_seq_one_letter_code
_entity_poly.pdbx_strand_id
1 'polypeptide(L)'
;MAFACASHVRRLLLHPGAGAPARSFYAQPYQAKVGVVEFLNGVGKGVEMHAAKLEEAVGGDLQRLLETRTLRLKKLGVPCKHRKLILSFAHKYRLGLWKPPAEARKAQ
;
A
#
# COMPACT_ATOMS: atom_id res chain seq x y z
N MET A 1 -45.05 39.65 -11.26
CA MET A 1 -46.17 38.69 -11.06
C MET A 1 -45.64 37.31 -11.45
N ALA A 2 -45.63 36.25 -10.67
CA ALA A 2 -45.94 35.97 -9.27
C ALA A 2 -45.17 34.68 -8.91
N PHE A 3 -44.66 34.59 -7.69
CA PHE A 3 -44.14 33.35 -7.12
C PHE A 3 -45.30 32.39 -6.85
N ALA A 4 -45.14 31.11 -7.18
CA ALA A 4 -46.00 30.05 -6.66
C ALA A 4 -45.14 29.01 -5.94
N CYS A 5 -45.25 29.07 -4.63
CA CYS A 5 -44.73 28.16 -3.63
C CYS A 5 -45.53 26.85 -3.65
N ALA A 6 -44.87 25.69 -3.64
CA ALA A 6 -45.50 24.42 -3.31
C ALA A 6 -44.60 23.66 -2.33
N SER A 7 -44.80 23.99 -1.06
CA SER A 7 -44.28 23.31 0.11
C SER A 7 -44.82 21.89 0.19
N HIS A 8 -43.96 20.87 0.12
CA HIS A 8 -44.24 19.59 0.78
C HIS A 8 -43.06 19.22 1.67
N VAL A 9 -43.19 19.72 2.89
CA VAL A 9 -42.46 19.32 4.08
C VAL A 9 -42.74 17.83 4.32
N ARG A 10 -41.73 16.98 4.14
CA ARG A 10 -41.60 15.75 4.94
C ARG A 10 -40.28 15.81 5.66
N ARG A 11 -40.31 16.57 6.75
CA ARG A 11 -39.22 16.68 7.71
C ARG A 11 -39.46 15.65 8.82
N LEU A 12 -38.48 14.73 8.91
CA LEU A 12 -38.01 14.00 10.09
C LEU A 12 -38.95 12.97 10.75
N LEU A 13 -38.45 11.73 10.81
CA LEU A 13 -37.99 11.12 12.06
C LEU A 13 -37.10 9.92 11.74
N LEU A 14 -35.79 10.15 11.62
CA LEU A 14 -34.83 9.14 12.05
C LEU A 14 -33.75 9.85 12.86
N HIS A 15 -33.76 9.51 14.13
CA HIS A 15 -32.99 10.08 15.23
C HIS A 15 -31.49 10.28 14.93
N PRO A 16 -30.87 11.37 15.41
CA PRO A 16 -29.42 11.46 15.54
C PRO A 16 -29.03 10.63 16.78
N GLY A 17 -28.79 9.35 16.59
CA GLY A 17 -28.49 8.44 17.69
C GLY A 17 -27.65 7.27 17.22
N ALA A 18 -26.49 7.13 17.86
CA ALA A 18 -25.49 6.08 17.68
C ALA A 18 -24.63 6.22 16.42
N GLY A 19 -23.39 6.67 16.66
CA GLY A 19 -22.31 6.61 15.68
C GLY A 19 -22.15 5.18 15.17
N ALA A 20 -22.56 4.95 13.93
CA ALA A 20 -21.87 3.97 13.13
C ALA A 20 -20.47 4.55 12.88
N PRO A 21 -19.38 3.95 13.39
CA PRO A 21 -18.08 4.31 12.88
C PRO A 21 -18.18 3.99 11.39
N ALA A 22 -18.13 5.02 10.54
CA ALA A 22 -17.70 4.82 9.16
C ALA A 22 -16.46 3.95 9.30
N ARG A 23 -16.54 2.67 8.89
CA ARG A 23 -15.42 1.75 8.92
C ARG A 23 -14.41 2.37 7.97
N SER A 24 -13.61 3.26 8.53
CA SER A 24 -12.42 3.79 7.94
C SER A 24 -11.59 2.55 7.71
N PHE A 25 -11.59 2.04 6.48
CA PHE A 25 -10.60 1.08 6.02
C PHE A 25 -9.22 1.76 5.92
N TYR A 26 -8.89 2.66 6.84
CA TYR A 26 -7.53 2.79 7.31
C TYR A 26 -7.17 1.47 7.99
N ALA A 27 -6.98 0.45 7.16
CA ALA A 27 -6.08 -0.63 7.48
C ALA A 27 -4.78 0.08 7.86
N GLN A 28 -4.50 0.13 9.16
CA GLN A 28 -3.22 0.60 9.66
C GLN A 28 -2.17 -0.10 8.79
N PRO A 29 -1.34 0.65 8.03
CA PRO A 29 -0.36 0.03 7.16
C PRO A 29 0.43 -0.93 8.02
N TYR A 30 0.50 -2.19 7.60
CA TYR A 30 1.21 -3.21 8.36
C TYR A 30 2.66 -2.75 8.56
N GLN A 31 2.92 -2.15 9.72
CA GLN A 31 4.23 -1.65 10.13
C GLN A 31 5.04 -2.82 10.70
N ALA A 32 5.14 -3.94 9.97
CA ALA A 32 6.27 -4.79 10.28
C ALA A 32 7.53 -4.00 9.91
N LYS A 33 8.42 -3.90 10.90
CA LYS A 33 9.77 -3.33 10.79
C LYS A 33 10.62 -4.26 9.91
N VAL A 34 10.22 -4.41 8.65
CA VAL A 34 10.97 -5.17 7.66
C VAL A 34 11.80 -4.18 6.88
N GLY A 35 13.09 -4.45 6.75
CA GLY A 35 13.97 -3.64 5.92
C GLY A 35 13.60 -3.75 4.43
N VAL A 36 13.98 -2.74 3.63
CA VAL A 36 13.83 -2.82 2.16
C VAL A 36 14.52 -4.06 1.60
N VAL A 37 15.72 -4.38 2.09
CA VAL A 37 16.49 -5.55 1.68
C VAL A 37 15.78 -6.85 2.03
N GLU A 38 15.28 -6.98 3.26
CA GLU A 38 14.52 -8.16 3.70
C GLU A 38 13.24 -8.37 2.89
N PHE A 39 12.52 -7.28 2.60
CA PHE A 39 11.35 -7.33 1.74
C PHE A 39 11.71 -7.88 0.35
N LEU A 40 12.77 -7.36 -0.27
CA LEU A 40 13.17 -7.78 -1.62
C LEU A 40 13.71 -9.22 -1.64
N ASN A 41 14.43 -9.66 -0.61
CA ASN A 41 14.84 -11.05 -0.43
C ASN A 41 13.63 -11.98 -0.27
N GLY A 42 12.58 -11.53 0.43
CA GLY A 42 11.31 -12.26 0.53
C GLY A 42 10.57 -12.39 -0.81
N VAL A 43 10.65 -11.37 -1.67
CA VAL A 43 10.06 -11.43 -3.03
C VAL A 43 10.83 -12.43 -3.92
N GLY A 44 12.16 -12.44 -3.81
CA GLY A 44 13.06 -13.31 -4.56
C GLY A 44 13.03 -13.06 -6.08
N LYS A 45 13.33 -14.11 -6.86
CA LYS A 45 13.29 -14.10 -8.35
C LYS A 45 14.21 -13.04 -8.99
N GLY A 46 15.40 -12.84 -8.41
CA GLY A 46 16.43 -11.94 -8.95
C GLY A 46 16.18 -10.44 -8.71
N VAL A 47 15.13 -10.08 -7.96
CA VAL A 47 14.87 -8.67 -7.59
C VAL A 47 15.92 -8.16 -6.58
N GLU A 48 16.54 -9.07 -5.84
CA GLU A 48 17.59 -8.81 -4.82
C GLU A 48 18.79 -8.05 -5.39
N MET A 49 19.15 -8.30 -6.66
CA MET A 49 20.22 -7.57 -7.34
C MET A 49 19.96 -6.06 -7.48
N HIS A 50 18.69 -5.66 -7.42
CA HIS A 50 18.28 -4.26 -7.46
C HIS A 50 18.09 -3.66 -6.06
N ALA A 51 18.34 -4.43 -4.99
CA ALA A 51 18.13 -3.98 -3.62
C ALA A 51 18.98 -2.76 -3.27
N ALA A 52 20.27 -2.75 -3.58
CA ALA A 52 21.15 -1.61 -3.29
C ALA A 52 20.64 -0.30 -3.93
N LYS A 53 20.23 -0.36 -5.21
CA LYS A 53 19.69 0.81 -5.94
C LYS A 53 18.35 1.28 -5.38
N LEU A 54 17.51 0.34 -4.95
CA LEU A 54 16.20 0.66 -4.37
C LEU A 54 16.34 1.19 -2.95
N GLU A 55 17.23 0.63 -2.15
CA GLU A 55 17.53 1.09 -0.81
C GLU A 55 18.07 2.52 -0.82
N GLU A 56 19.02 2.83 -1.71
CA GLU A 56 19.54 4.19 -1.89
C GLU A 56 18.43 5.17 -2.35
N ALA A 57 17.63 4.78 -3.35
CA ALA A 57 16.60 5.66 -3.90
C ALA A 57 15.40 5.91 -2.97
N VAL A 58 15.18 4.99 -2.04
CA VAL A 58 14.07 5.04 -1.09
C VAL A 58 14.56 5.51 0.29
N GLY A 59 15.87 5.47 0.54
CA GLY A 59 16.49 5.86 1.81
C GLY A 59 16.29 4.82 2.90
N GLY A 60 16.26 3.52 2.55
CA GLY A 60 16.03 2.42 3.49
C GLY A 60 14.62 2.31 4.06
N ASP A 61 13.71 3.23 3.72
CA ASP A 61 12.34 3.23 4.23
C ASP A 61 11.40 2.33 3.42
N LEU A 62 10.89 1.27 4.04
CA LEU A 62 9.95 0.37 3.39
C LEU A 62 8.65 1.10 2.97
N GLN A 63 8.15 2.07 3.74
CA GLN A 63 6.90 2.77 3.39
C GLN A 63 7.04 3.48 2.06
N ARG A 64 8.15 4.20 1.88
CA ARG A 64 8.44 4.88 0.63
C ARG A 64 8.62 3.91 -0.53
N LEU A 65 9.07 2.66 -0.32
CA LEU A 65 9.06 1.60 -1.35
C LEU A 65 7.63 1.18 -1.71
N LEU A 66 6.76 0.97 -0.71
CA LEU A 66 5.36 0.55 -0.91
C LEU A 66 4.51 1.62 -1.60
N GLU A 67 4.88 2.88 -1.46
CA GLU A 67 4.27 4.02 -2.14
C GLU A 67 4.86 4.26 -3.54
N THR A 68 6.04 3.70 -3.82
CA THR A 68 6.74 3.91 -5.09
C THR A 68 5.90 3.37 -6.27
N ARG A 69 5.86 4.17 -7.34
CA ARG A 69 5.16 3.83 -8.59
C ARG A 69 6.12 3.40 -9.71
N THR A 70 5.57 2.81 -10.77
CA THR A 70 6.32 2.26 -11.92
C THR A 70 7.32 3.23 -12.53
N LEU A 71 6.98 4.52 -12.63
CA LEU A 71 7.85 5.55 -13.20
C LEU A 71 9.15 5.74 -12.41
N ARG A 72 9.07 5.72 -11.07
CA ARG A 72 10.26 5.84 -10.21
C ARG A 72 11.14 4.60 -10.36
N LEU A 73 10.55 3.41 -10.35
CA LEU A 73 11.29 2.15 -10.57
C LEU A 73 11.94 2.07 -11.97
N LYS A 74 11.29 2.64 -13.00
CA LYS A 74 11.84 2.71 -14.37
C LYS A 74 13.07 3.62 -14.42
N LYS A 75 13.04 4.76 -13.74
CA LYS A 75 14.20 5.69 -13.67
C LYS A 75 15.42 5.03 -13.03
N LEU A 76 15.21 4.10 -12.10
CA LEU A 76 16.26 3.32 -11.44
C LEU A 76 16.81 2.16 -12.30
N GLY A 77 16.32 2.01 -13.54
CA GLY A 77 16.77 0.96 -14.46
C GLY A 77 16.26 -0.44 -14.12
N VAL A 78 15.24 -0.58 -13.25
CA VAL A 78 14.69 -1.90 -12.90
C VAL A 78 13.90 -2.46 -14.10
N PRO A 79 14.18 -3.68 -14.60
CA PRO A 79 13.47 -4.31 -15.70
C PRO A 79 11.95 -4.47 -15.46
N CYS A 80 11.17 -4.48 -16.54
CA CYS A 80 9.70 -4.51 -16.46
C CYS A 80 9.14 -5.70 -15.65
N LYS A 81 9.76 -6.88 -15.79
CA LYS A 81 9.39 -8.10 -15.05
C LYS A 81 9.54 -7.90 -13.53
N HIS A 82 10.67 -7.34 -13.10
CA HIS A 82 10.94 -7.07 -11.69
C HIS A 82 10.05 -5.96 -11.12
N ARG A 83 9.77 -4.90 -11.90
CA ARG A 83 8.83 -3.84 -11.47
C ARG A 83 7.44 -4.39 -11.16
N LYS A 84 6.93 -5.30 -12.00
CA LYS A 84 5.62 -5.96 -11.78
C LYS A 84 5.61 -6.80 -10.51
N LEU A 85 6.69 -7.55 -10.26
CA LEU A 85 6.83 -8.36 -9.05
C LEU A 85 6.85 -7.48 -7.78
N ILE A 86 7.69 -6.46 -7.74
CA ILE A 86 7.78 -5.54 -6.59
C ILE A 86 6.41 -4.94 -6.26
N LEU A 87 5.69 -4.43 -7.27
CA LEU A 87 4.38 -3.80 -7.05
C LEU A 87 3.32 -4.81 -6.62
N SER A 88 3.33 -6.04 -7.16
CA SER A 88 2.40 -7.09 -6.75
C SER A 88 2.61 -7.48 -5.28
N PHE A 89 3.86 -7.71 -4.88
CA PHE A 89 4.18 -8.07 -3.50
C PHE A 89 4.00 -6.90 -2.53
N ALA A 90 4.29 -5.66 -2.94
CA ALA A 90 4.00 -4.48 -2.16
C ALA A 90 2.50 -4.33 -1.89
N HIS A 91 1.66 -4.63 -2.87
CA HIS A 91 0.21 -4.63 -2.69
C HIS A 91 -0.24 -5.74 -1.73
N LYS A 92 0.26 -6.98 -1.89
CA LYS A 92 -0.04 -8.08 -0.95
C LYS A 92 0.40 -7.77 0.48
N TYR A 93 1.55 -7.13 0.64
CA TYR A 93 2.07 -6.69 1.93
C TYR A 93 1.17 -5.64 2.59
N ARG A 94 0.70 -4.65 1.82
CA ARG A 94 -0.27 -3.65 2.29
C ARG A 94 -1.60 -4.27 2.74
N LEU A 95 -2.02 -5.34 2.08
CA LEU A 95 -3.24 -6.07 2.43
C LEU A 95 -3.02 -7.10 3.56
N GLY A 96 -1.79 -7.28 4.05
CA GLY A 96 -1.44 -8.29 5.05
C GLY A 96 -1.53 -9.74 4.55
N LEU A 97 -1.73 -9.96 3.25
CA LEU A 97 -1.86 -11.28 2.62
C LEU A 97 -0.52 -12.00 2.46
N TRP A 98 0.57 -11.26 2.58
CA TRP A 98 1.92 -11.78 2.44
C TRP A 98 2.84 -11.07 3.43
N LYS A 99 3.68 -11.86 4.10
CA LYS A 99 4.71 -11.38 5.02
C LYS A 99 6.07 -11.84 4.52
N PRO A 100 7.07 -10.94 4.46
CA PRO A 100 8.44 -11.32 4.19
C PRO A 100 8.85 -12.35 5.24
N PRO A 101 9.41 -13.51 4.84
CA PRO A 101 9.95 -14.45 5.81
C PRO A 101 11.06 -13.75 6.59
N ALA A 102 10.90 -13.65 7.91
CA ALA A 102 11.87 -13.03 8.82
C ALA A 102 13.18 -13.83 8.90
N GLU A 103 13.13 -15.11 8.54
CA GLU A 103 14.31 -15.89 8.25
C GLU A 103 14.59 -15.75 6.75
N ALA A 104 15.62 -14.95 6.42
CA ALA A 104 16.46 -15.28 5.28
C ALA A 104 16.66 -16.80 5.34
N ARG A 105 16.18 -17.52 4.33
CA ARG A 105 16.49 -18.94 4.20
C ARG A 105 18.01 -19.07 4.13
N LYS A 106 18.64 -19.20 5.30
CA LYS A 106 19.89 -19.93 5.46
C LYS A 106 19.54 -21.38 5.17
N ALA A 107 20.42 -22.04 4.43
CA ALA A 107 20.25 -23.34 3.78
C ALA A 107 19.44 -23.24 2.48
N GLN A 108 19.99 -23.57 1.31
CA GLN A 108 20.98 -24.62 1.03
C GLN A 108 21.66 -24.36 -0.32
#